data_AF-A0A2D3TCX9-F1
#
_entry.id   AF-A0A2D3TCX9-F1
#
_cell.length_a   1.000
_cell.length_b   1.000
_cell.length_c   1.000
_cell.angle_alpha   90.00
_cell.angle_beta   90.00
_cell.angle_gamma   90.00
#
_symmetry.space_group_name_H-M   'P 1'
#
loop_
_entity.id
_entity.type
_entity.pdbx_description
1 polymer ?
#
loop_
_entity_poly.entity_id
_entity_poly.type
_entity_poly.pdbx_seq_one_letter_code
_entity_poly.pdbx_strand_id
1 'polypeptide(L)'
;MKTLNERHHQTLGGHQAQALSHHLSLLNKKLKASHGIDTTPDYISLVGCSLADKDGEGSKSYVQQLGEALHQKAGWRLEMGARQLPVSVNEEGRKMSVVKGANRPVSDKSDKIVFNWAPQNEFVPKNSLTARVNRVLTLMDSLALGKQTIGRSMNNNGVMRLIFSIIRTVSSISYVSC
;
A
#
# COMPACT_ATOMS: atom_id res chain seq x y z
N MET A 1 -15.74 3.18 -24.67
CA MET A 1 -15.27 1.78 -24.82
C MET A 1 -14.50 1.37 -23.57
N LYS A 2 -15.14 0.64 -22.65
CA LYS A 2 -14.47 -0.09 -21.56
C LYS A 2 -14.33 -1.53 -22.04
N THR A 3 -13.13 -1.95 -22.44
CA THR A 3 -12.81 -3.35 -22.71
C THR A 3 -11.36 -3.63 -22.37
N LEU A 4 -11.14 -4.06 -21.13
CA LEU A 4 -10.69 -5.42 -20.84
C LEU A 4 -11.22 -5.78 -19.46
N ASN A 5 -11.80 -6.96 -19.37
CA ASN A 5 -12.16 -7.61 -18.12
C ASN A 5 -10.85 -8.14 -17.49
N GLU A 6 -9.95 -7.24 -17.07
CA GLU A 6 -8.66 -7.63 -16.47
C GLU A 6 -8.85 -7.83 -14.98
N ARG A 7 -9.10 -9.08 -14.59
CA ARG A 7 -8.98 -9.46 -13.18
C ARG A 7 -7.57 -9.08 -12.71
N HIS A 8 -7.48 -8.33 -11.62
CA HIS A 8 -6.20 -8.04 -10.95
C HIS A 8 -5.45 -9.34 -10.69
N HIS A 9 -4.13 -9.27 -10.82
CA HIS A 9 -3.26 -10.41 -10.59
C HIS A 9 -3.47 -10.90 -9.16
N GLN A 10 -3.80 -12.18 -9.00
CA GLN A 10 -3.97 -12.77 -7.67
C GLN A 10 -2.63 -13.18 -7.04
N THR A 11 -1.54 -13.13 -7.81
CA THR A 11 -0.21 -13.53 -7.35
C THR A 11 0.86 -12.50 -7.67
N LEU A 12 1.86 -12.37 -6.79
CA LEU A 12 3.10 -11.62 -7.04
C LEU A 12 4.31 -12.55 -6.90
N GLY A 13 5.15 -12.63 -7.93
CA GLY A 13 6.29 -13.55 -7.96
C GLY A 13 5.88 -15.02 -7.83
N GLY A 14 4.71 -15.39 -8.38
CA GLY A 14 4.13 -16.73 -8.27
C GLY A 14 3.47 -17.05 -6.92
N HIS A 15 3.43 -16.11 -5.97
CA HIS A 15 2.84 -16.33 -4.66
C HIS A 15 1.51 -15.63 -4.48
N GLN A 16 0.55 -16.34 -3.89
CA GLN A 16 -0.68 -15.76 -3.35
C GLN A 16 -0.36 -14.86 -2.14
N ALA A 17 -1.26 -13.93 -1.82
CA ALA A 17 -1.09 -12.96 -0.74
C ALA A 17 -0.72 -13.60 0.63
N GLN A 18 -1.38 -14.70 1.01
CA GLN A 18 -1.15 -15.41 2.26
C GLN A 18 0.22 -16.10 2.28
N ALA A 19 0.64 -16.69 1.15
CA ALA A 19 1.96 -17.31 1.05
C ALA A 19 3.07 -16.24 1.11
N LEU A 20 2.88 -15.12 0.41
CA LEU A 20 3.84 -14.03 0.43
C LEU A 20 3.92 -13.38 1.82
N SER A 21 2.80 -13.21 2.54
CA SER A 21 2.82 -12.66 3.90
C SER A 21 3.59 -13.57 4.86
N HIS A 22 3.48 -14.90 4.70
CA HIS A 22 4.25 -15.88 5.45
C HIS A 22 5.76 -15.72 5.19
N HIS A 23 6.15 -15.63 3.91
CA HIS A 23 7.55 -15.47 3.52
C HIS A 23 8.16 -14.16 4.06
N LEU A 24 7.43 -13.04 3.96
CA LEU A 24 7.87 -11.75 4.49
C LEU A 24 8.01 -11.74 6.02
N SER A 25 7.06 -12.36 6.73
CA SER A 25 7.14 -12.51 8.19
C SER A 25 8.35 -13.36 8.61
N LEU A 26 8.60 -14.47 7.90
CA LEU A 26 9.76 -15.32 8.15
C LEU A 26 11.08 -14.61 7.86
N LEU A 27 11.16 -13.86 6.77
CA LEU A 27 12.32 -13.03 6.44
C LEU A 27 12.62 -12.04 7.57
N ASN A 28 11.61 -11.32 8.05
CA ASN A 28 11.79 -10.36 9.14
C ASN A 28 12.31 -11.03 10.43
N LYS A 29 11.77 -12.20 10.78
CA LYS A 29 12.25 -12.99 11.93
C LYS A 29 13.72 -13.39 11.77
N LYS A 30 14.13 -13.81 10.56
CA LYS A 30 15.52 -14.18 10.27
C LYS A 30 16.46 -12.98 10.36
N LEU A 31 16.05 -11.82 9.84
CA LEU A 31 16.81 -10.57 9.93
C LEU A 31 17.01 -10.14 11.39
N LYS A 32 15.97 -10.25 12.22
CA LYS A 32 16.08 -10.00 13.67
C LYS A 32 17.06 -10.96 14.34
N ALA A 33 16.92 -12.26 14.09
CA ALA A 33 17.75 -13.27 14.73
C ALA A 33 19.24 -13.19 14.31
N SER A 34 19.50 -12.91 13.03
CA SER A 34 20.85 -12.97 12.46
C SER A 34 21.59 -11.65 12.54
N HIS A 35 20.86 -10.52 12.52
CA HIS A 35 21.44 -9.18 12.40
C HIS A 35 20.89 -8.18 13.43
N GLY A 36 20.02 -8.60 14.34
CA GLY A 36 19.40 -7.71 15.33
C GLY A 36 18.44 -6.67 14.72
N ILE A 37 18.10 -6.80 13.43
CA ILE A 37 17.22 -5.87 12.73
C ILE A 37 15.78 -6.24 13.05
N ASP A 38 15.19 -5.54 14.02
CA ASP A 38 13.79 -5.69 14.41
C ASP A 38 12.98 -4.48 13.97
N THR A 39 12.62 -4.45 12.69
CA THR A 39 11.89 -3.32 12.11
C THR A 39 10.63 -3.80 11.41
N THR A 40 9.48 -3.24 11.79
CA THR A 40 8.28 -3.33 10.95
C THR A 40 8.37 -2.24 9.89
N PRO A 41 8.24 -2.56 8.59
CA PRO A 41 8.28 -1.53 7.56
C PRO A 41 7.07 -0.61 7.66
N ASP A 42 7.28 0.70 7.57
CA ASP A 42 6.20 1.69 7.54
C ASP A 42 5.46 1.70 6.19
N TYR A 43 6.16 1.32 5.12
CA TYR A 43 5.66 1.36 3.75
C TYR A 43 6.17 0.19 2.91
N ILE A 44 5.27 -0.43 2.13
CA ILE A 44 5.65 -1.41 1.10
C ILE A 44 5.18 -0.90 -0.27
N SER A 45 6.12 -0.74 -1.20
CA SER A 45 5.76 -0.52 -2.61
C SER A 45 5.75 -1.85 -3.36
N LEU A 46 4.57 -2.32 -3.73
CA LEU A 46 4.45 -3.46 -4.64
C LEU A 46 4.86 -3.03 -6.05
N VAL A 47 5.78 -3.78 -6.63
CA VAL A 47 6.26 -3.59 -8.01
C VAL A 47 5.83 -4.82 -8.80
N GLY A 48 4.66 -4.72 -9.41
CA GLY A 48 4.08 -5.78 -10.23
C GLY A 48 2.89 -5.23 -11.02
N CYS A 49 2.55 -5.95 -12.08
CA CYS A 49 1.47 -5.62 -13.00
C CYS A 49 0.11 -5.76 -12.27
N SER A 50 -0.74 -4.73 -12.32
CA SER A 50 -2.18 -4.79 -11.98
C SER A 50 -2.51 -5.49 -10.65
N LEU A 51 -1.95 -4.97 -9.56
CA LEU A 51 -2.11 -5.51 -8.19
C LEU A 51 -3.12 -4.72 -7.34
N ALA A 52 -3.64 -3.61 -7.86
CA ALA A 52 -4.61 -2.75 -7.19
C ALA A 52 -5.82 -2.52 -8.08
N ASP A 53 -7.00 -2.49 -7.46
CA ASP A 53 -8.22 -1.98 -8.07
C ASP A 53 -8.62 -0.66 -7.43
N LYS A 54 -9.19 0.23 -8.24
CA LYS A 54 -9.87 1.44 -7.79
C LYS A 54 -11.35 1.21 -7.58
N ASP A 55 -11.96 0.35 -8.39
CA ASP A 55 -13.39 0.11 -8.42
C ASP A 55 -13.62 -1.24 -7.75
N GLY A 56 -14.09 -1.26 -6.51
CA GLY A 56 -14.29 -2.47 -5.72
C GLY A 56 -15.36 -3.41 -6.30
N GLU A 57 -15.08 -4.05 -7.44
CA GLU A 57 -15.87 -5.09 -8.07
C GLU A 57 -15.83 -6.36 -7.20
N GLY A 58 -16.56 -6.32 -6.08
CA GLY A 58 -16.96 -7.43 -5.22
C GLY A 58 -15.85 -8.20 -4.48
N SER A 59 -14.59 -8.08 -4.89
CA SER A 59 -13.46 -8.85 -4.36
C SER A 59 -12.28 -7.93 -4.00
N LYS A 60 -11.56 -8.28 -2.93
CA LYS A 60 -10.40 -7.51 -2.46
C LYS A 60 -9.27 -7.62 -3.48
N SER A 61 -8.67 -6.49 -3.85
CA SER A 61 -7.46 -6.47 -4.68
C SER A 61 -6.29 -7.18 -3.99
N TYR A 62 -5.28 -7.60 -4.76
CA TYR A 62 -4.12 -8.33 -4.20
C TYR A 62 -3.44 -7.57 -3.07
N VAL A 63 -3.22 -6.26 -3.25
CA VAL A 63 -2.65 -5.40 -2.21
C VAL A 63 -3.49 -5.38 -0.94
N GLN A 64 -4.82 -5.45 -1.05
CA GLN A 64 -5.71 -5.55 0.10
C GLN A 64 -5.55 -6.88 0.82
N GLN A 65 -5.60 -7.99 0.07
CA GLN A 65 -5.42 -9.34 0.61
C GLN A 65 -4.06 -9.48 1.31
N LEU A 66 -3.00 -8.94 0.72
CA LEU A 66 -1.65 -9.01 1.28
C LEU A 66 -1.51 -8.14 2.53
N GLY A 67 -2.04 -6.92 2.53
CA GLY A 67 -2.02 -6.04 3.70
C GLY A 67 -2.72 -6.68 4.90
N GLU A 68 -3.89 -7.26 4.68
CA GLU A 68 -4.64 -7.99 5.72
C GLU A 68 -3.91 -9.23 6.20
N ALA A 69 -3.34 -10.02 5.29
CA ALA A 69 -2.58 -11.22 5.64
C ALA A 69 -1.31 -10.88 6.45
N LEU A 70 -0.63 -9.77 6.14
CA LEU A 70 0.52 -9.29 6.90
C LEU A 70 0.11 -8.84 8.31
N HIS A 71 -1.01 -8.14 8.44
CA HIS A 71 -1.53 -7.75 9.75
C HIS A 71 -1.91 -8.97 10.59
N GLN A 72 -2.64 -9.93 10.01
CA GLN A 72 -3.02 -11.17 10.71
C GLN A 72 -1.81 -12.01 11.11
N LYS A 73 -0.80 -12.12 10.24
CA LYS A 73 0.36 -12.99 10.47
C LYS A 73 1.41 -12.38 11.39
N ALA A 74 1.68 -11.09 11.24
CA ALA A 74 2.82 -10.41 11.87
C ALA A 74 2.44 -9.17 12.69
N GLY A 75 1.15 -8.81 12.74
CA GLY A 75 0.68 -7.61 13.44
C GLY A 75 1.01 -6.30 12.73
N TRP A 76 1.54 -6.35 11.50
CA TRP A 76 2.04 -5.17 10.80
C TRP A 76 0.92 -4.21 10.42
N ARG A 77 1.06 -2.93 10.82
CA ARG A 77 0.18 -1.83 10.40
C ARG A 77 0.97 -0.82 9.58
N LEU A 78 0.98 -1.04 8.27
CA LEU A 78 1.79 -0.29 7.31
C LEU A 78 0.94 0.30 6.19
N GLU A 79 1.52 1.21 5.42
CA GLU A 79 0.94 1.68 4.16
C GLU A 79 1.45 0.83 2.98
N MET A 80 0.61 0.57 1.98
CA MET A 80 1.03 -0.16 0.77
C MET A 80 0.69 0.60 -0.50
N GLY A 81 1.62 0.67 -1.43
CA GLY A 81 1.38 1.20 -2.77
C GLY A 81 1.37 0.09 -3.81
N ALA A 82 0.38 0.10 -4.69
CA ALA A 82 0.28 -0.83 -5.81
C ALA A 82 -0.26 -0.10 -7.05
N ARG A 83 -0.01 -0.67 -8.23
CA ARG A 83 -0.42 -0.11 -9.53
C ARG A 83 -1.61 -0.87 -10.09
N GLN A 84 -2.46 -0.16 -10.81
CA GLN A 84 -3.63 -0.71 -11.50
C GLN A 84 -3.26 -1.22 -12.89
N LEU A 85 -2.27 -0.57 -13.51
CA LEU A 85 -1.78 -0.88 -14.84
C LEU A 85 -0.53 -1.76 -14.77
N PRO A 86 -0.15 -2.40 -15.90
CA PRO A 86 1.14 -3.03 -16.01
C PRO A 86 2.25 -2.01 -15.78
N VAL A 87 3.33 -2.46 -15.13
CA VAL A 87 4.45 -1.61 -14.74
C VAL A 87 5.72 -2.12 -15.37
N SER A 88 6.55 -1.19 -15.86
CA SER A 88 7.96 -1.44 -16.16
C SER A 88 8.84 -0.58 -15.27
N VAL A 89 10.10 -0.96 -15.12
CA VAL A 89 11.12 -0.15 -14.46
C VAL A 89 12.17 0.17 -15.50
N ASN A 90 12.46 1.45 -15.69
CA ASN A 90 13.48 1.86 -16.66
C ASN A 90 14.90 1.79 -16.05
N GLU A 91 15.91 2.11 -16.84
CA GLU A 91 17.33 2.02 -16.46
C GLU A 91 17.68 2.95 -15.28
N GLU A 92 16.95 4.06 -15.09
CA GLU A 92 17.11 4.95 -13.94
C GLU A 92 16.32 4.50 -12.69
N GLY A 93 15.73 3.30 -12.69
CA GLY A 93 14.96 2.77 -11.56
C GLY A 93 13.58 3.43 -11.39
N ARG A 94 13.09 4.16 -12.40
CA ARG A 94 11.77 4.80 -12.37
C ARG A 94 10.72 3.82 -12.83
N LYS A 95 9.64 3.74 -12.04
CA LYS A 95 8.47 2.91 -12.35
C LYS A 95 7.60 3.64 -13.37
N MET A 96 7.35 3.00 -14.50
CA MET A 96 6.57 3.49 -15.62
C MET A 96 5.30 2.67 -15.77
N SER A 97 4.16 3.32 -16.01
CA SER A 97 2.90 2.66 -16.34
C SER A 97 2.88 2.35 -17.83
N VAL A 98 2.47 1.14 -18.20
CA VAL A 98 2.20 0.77 -19.58
C VAL A 98 0.74 1.10 -19.87
N VAL A 99 0.51 2.21 -20.56
CA VAL A 99 -0.83 2.69 -20.92
C VAL A 99 -1.18 2.22 -22.33
N LYS A 100 -2.36 1.63 -22.51
CA LYS A 100 -2.85 1.18 -23.82
C LYS A 100 -2.92 2.36 -24.80
N GLY A 101 -2.29 2.21 -25.96
CA GLY A 101 -2.23 3.26 -27.00
C GLY A 101 -1.11 4.28 -26.82
N ALA A 102 -0.34 4.21 -25.73
CA ALA A 102 0.90 4.97 -25.63
C ALA A 102 2.03 4.20 -26.34
N ASN A 103 2.80 4.90 -27.18
CA ASN A 103 3.95 4.31 -27.89
C ASN A 103 5.12 3.95 -26.97
N ARG A 104 5.09 4.39 -25.71
CA ARG A 104 6.09 4.11 -24.69
C ARG A 104 5.46 4.12 -23.30
N PRO A 105 6.01 3.37 -22.33
CA PRO A 105 5.61 3.49 -20.94
C PRO A 105 5.71 4.94 -20.46
N VAL A 106 4.73 5.38 -19.67
CA VAL A 106 4.61 6.76 -19.19
C VAL A 106 4.69 6.82 -17.67
N SER A 107 5.23 7.90 -17.14
CA SER A 107 5.23 8.14 -15.69
C SER A 107 3.86 8.69 -15.31
N ASP A 108 2.93 7.79 -15.00
CA ASP A 108 1.59 8.16 -14.54
C ASP A 108 1.46 7.94 -13.04
N LYS A 109 1.26 9.04 -12.30
CA LYS A 109 1.05 8.98 -10.85
C LYS A 109 -0.36 8.50 -10.48
N SER A 110 -1.33 8.67 -11.37
CA SER A 110 -2.73 8.30 -11.13
C SER A 110 -2.95 6.79 -11.15
N ASP A 111 -2.04 6.05 -11.78
CA ASP A 111 -1.99 4.58 -11.78
C ASP A 111 -1.74 4.01 -10.36
N LYS A 112 -0.92 4.69 -9.56
CA LYS A 112 -0.55 4.22 -8.22
C LYS A 112 -1.67 4.51 -7.21
N ILE A 113 -2.19 3.47 -6.58
CA ILE A 113 -3.07 3.57 -5.41
C ILE A 113 -2.27 3.27 -4.16
N VAL A 114 -2.46 4.10 -3.13
CA VAL A 114 -1.91 3.87 -1.79
C VAL A 114 -3.04 3.44 -0.85
N PHE A 115 -2.81 2.35 -0.13
CA PHE A 115 -3.71 1.76 0.85
C PHE A 115 -3.18 2.00 2.26
N ASN A 116 -4.09 2.19 3.20
CA ASN A 116 -3.80 2.32 4.61
C ASN A 116 -4.88 1.67 5.48
N TRP A 117 -4.58 1.55 6.78
CA TRP A 117 -5.54 1.07 7.76
C TRP A 117 -6.53 2.18 8.14
N ALA A 118 -7.81 1.91 7.93
CA ALA A 118 -8.89 2.70 8.52
C ALA A 118 -9.03 2.41 10.03
N PRO A 119 -9.64 3.32 10.80
CA PRO A 119 -9.92 3.10 12.22
C PRO A 119 -10.71 1.82 12.51
N GLN A 120 -11.56 1.39 11.58
CA GLN A 120 -12.40 0.19 11.67
C GLN A 120 -11.62 -1.12 11.42
N ASN A 121 -10.29 -1.08 11.43
CA ASN A 121 -9.42 -2.21 11.11
C ASN A 121 -9.64 -2.79 9.72
N GLU A 122 -9.93 -1.93 8.75
CA GLU A 122 -10.08 -2.28 7.33
C GLU A 122 -8.91 -1.70 6.55
N PHE A 123 -8.38 -2.45 5.59
CA PHE A 123 -7.28 -2.01 4.73
C PHE A 123 -7.83 -1.47 3.40
N VAL A 124 -7.84 -0.14 3.27
CA VAL A 124 -8.60 0.59 2.24
C VAL A 124 -7.73 1.58 1.49
N PRO A 125 -8.12 2.00 0.27
CA PRO A 125 -7.45 3.10 -0.42
C PRO A 125 -7.46 4.37 0.44
N LYS A 126 -6.30 5.04 0.58
CA LYS A 126 -6.11 6.24 1.40
C LYS A 126 -7.06 7.38 1.03
N ASN A 127 -7.41 7.46 -0.26
CA ASN A 127 -8.31 8.46 -0.83
C ASN A 127 -9.77 7.96 -0.96
N SER A 128 -10.11 6.80 -0.38
CA SER A 128 -11.48 6.26 -0.43
C SER A 128 -12.47 7.25 0.18
N LEU A 129 -13.47 7.64 -0.61
CA LEU A 129 -14.54 8.55 -0.16
C LEU A 129 -15.32 7.91 0.99
N THR A 130 -15.68 6.63 0.88
CA THR A 130 -16.34 5.87 1.93
C THR A 130 -15.53 5.88 3.23
N ALA A 131 -14.22 5.62 3.16
CA ALA A 131 -13.36 5.68 4.33
C ALA A 131 -13.22 7.11 4.90
N ARG A 132 -13.35 8.15 4.08
CA ARG A 132 -13.38 9.55 4.54
C ARG A 132 -14.69 9.89 5.24
N VAL A 133 -15.83 9.48 4.67
CA VAL A 133 -17.16 9.67 5.28
C VAL A 133 -17.25 8.93 6.61
N ASN A 134 -16.83 7.67 6.67
CA ASN A 134 -16.82 6.89 7.90
C ASN A 134 -15.93 7.52 8.98
N ARG A 135 -14.76 8.08 8.60
CA ARG A 135 -13.92 8.85 9.53
C ARG A 135 -14.65 10.07 10.09
N VAL A 136 -15.32 10.85 9.24
CA VAL A 136 -16.10 12.02 9.69
C VAL A 136 -17.21 11.59 10.65
N LEU A 137 -17.96 10.53 10.33
CA LEU A 137 -19.00 9.99 11.22
C LEU A 137 -18.43 9.61 12.59
N THR A 138 -17.34 8.84 12.63
CA THR A 138 -16.72 8.46 13.91
C THR A 138 -16.21 9.65 14.74
N LEU A 139 -15.76 10.72 14.08
CA LEU A 139 -15.37 11.96 14.76
C LEU A 139 -16.61 12.68 15.31
N MET A 140 -17.70 12.77 14.54
CA MET A 140 -18.95 13.36 14.99
C MET A 140 -19.52 12.62 16.20
N ASP A 141 -19.52 11.28 16.19
CA ASP A 141 -19.94 10.47 17.34
C ASP A 141 -19.03 10.71 18.55
N SER A 142 -17.71 10.77 18.34
CA SER A 142 -16.75 11.02 19.42
C SER A 142 -16.88 12.42 20.02
N LEU A 143 -17.22 13.42 19.20
CA LEU A 143 -17.51 14.79 19.63
C LEU A 143 -18.84 14.85 20.39
N ALA A 144 -19.89 14.22 19.87
CA ALA A 144 -21.20 14.14 20.52
C ALA A 144 -21.12 13.44 21.90
N LEU A 145 -20.25 12.43 22.03
CA LEU A 145 -19.99 11.72 23.27
C LEU A 145 -19.03 12.45 24.22
N GLY A 146 -18.58 13.67 23.88
CA GLY A 146 -17.65 14.46 24.70
C GLY A 146 -16.25 13.85 24.84
N LYS A 147 -15.91 12.84 24.04
CA LYS A 147 -14.61 12.12 24.07
C LYS A 147 -13.50 12.89 23.35
N GLN A 148 -13.85 13.90 22.55
CA GLN A 148 -12.91 14.80 21.90
C GLN A 148 -13.27 16.26 22.17
N THR A 149 -12.29 17.06 22.60
CA THR A 149 -12.40 18.52 22.71
C THR A 149 -11.64 19.17 21.55
N ILE A 150 -12.29 20.11 20.85
CA ILE A 150 -11.79 20.75 19.60
C ILE A 150 -10.49 21.58 19.82
N GLY A 151 -10.04 21.76 21.08
CA GLY A 151 -8.90 22.62 21.43
C GLY A 151 -7.55 21.96 21.69
N ARG A 152 -7.36 20.63 21.54
CA ARG A 152 -6.11 19.97 22.00
C ARG A 152 -5.41 19.05 21.00
N SER A 153 -5.52 19.33 19.70
CA SER A 153 -4.79 18.61 18.64
C SER A 153 -3.84 19.53 17.85
N MET A 154 -3.07 20.35 18.54
CA MET A 154 -1.83 20.93 18.02
C MET A 154 -0.71 20.67 19.03
N ASN A 155 -0.30 19.40 19.17
CA ASN A 155 0.88 19.03 19.94
C ASN A 155 1.88 18.31 19.03
N ASN A 156 2.91 19.07 18.65
CA ASN A 156 4.32 18.73 18.37
C ASN A 156 4.72 17.58 17.42
N ASN A 157 3.80 16.75 16.92
CA ASN A 157 4.11 15.63 16.02
C ASN A 157 4.04 16.00 14.53
N GLY A 158 3.55 17.20 14.19
CA GLY A 158 3.39 17.65 12.80
C GLY A 158 4.68 18.15 12.14
N VAL A 159 5.59 18.73 12.92
CA VAL A 159 6.85 19.30 12.40
C VAL A 159 7.91 18.20 12.18
N MET A 160 7.86 17.14 12.98
CA MET A 160 8.75 15.98 12.91
C MET A 160 8.36 14.95 11.82
N ARG A 161 7.40 15.27 10.94
CA ARG A 161 7.11 14.46 9.74
C ARG A 161 7.62 15.07 8.44
N LEU A 162 7.99 16.35 8.45
CA LEU A 162 8.57 17.02 7.27
C LEU A 162 10.07 16.72 7.11
N ILE A 163 10.77 16.40 8.21
CA ILE A 163 12.24 16.25 8.21
C ILE A 163 12.70 14.85 7.75
N PHE A 164 11.88 13.80 7.88
CA PHE A 164 12.27 12.44 7.48
C PHE A 164 12.14 12.13 5.98
N SER A 165 11.71 13.08 5.15
CA SER A 165 11.56 12.86 3.70
C SER A 165 12.89 12.88 2.91
N ILE A 166 14.04 13.12 3.55
CA ILE A 166 15.30 13.40 2.83
C ILE A 166 16.29 12.22 2.78
N ILE A 167 16.10 11.09 3.46
CA ILE A 167 17.15 10.04 3.48
C ILE A 167 16.57 8.64 3.30
N ARG A 168 16.66 8.09 2.06
CA ARG A 168 17.36 6.81 1.81
C ARG A 168 17.42 6.45 0.32
N THR A 169 18.64 6.16 -0.10
CA THR A 169 19.05 5.74 -1.44
C THR A 169 19.48 4.27 -1.44
N VAL A 170 19.26 3.62 -2.59
CA VAL A 170 19.84 2.42 -3.23
C VAL A 170 19.65 0.99 -2.67
N SER A 171 19.30 0.12 -3.64
CA SER A 171 19.81 -1.24 -3.92
C SER A 171 18.93 -2.43 -3.54
N SER A 172 18.24 -3.00 -4.53
CA SER A 172 18.56 -4.35 -5.05
C SER A 172 17.62 -4.75 -6.21
N ILE A 173 18.24 -5.42 -7.18
CA ILE A 173 17.70 -5.88 -8.47
C ILE A 173 16.88 -7.15 -8.27
N SER A 174 15.77 -7.28 -9.01
CA SER A 174 15.27 -8.57 -9.52
C SER A 174 14.37 -8.28 -10.72
N TYR A 175 14.80 -8.75 -11.88
CA TYR A 175 14.02 -8.76 -13.11
C TYR A 175 12.84 -9.73 -12.94
N VAL A 176 11.62 -9.23 -13.13
CA VAL A 176 10.46 -10.06 -13.47
C VAL A 176 9.77 -9.34 -14.62
N SER A 177 10.02 -9.82 -15.83
CA SER A 177 9.24 -9.45 -17.00
C SER A 177 7.86 -10.10 -16.88
N CYS A 178 6.82 -9.26 -16.83
CA CYS A 178 5.67 -9.46 -17.71
C CYS A 178 6.23 -9.29 -19.16
#